data_AF-A0A1B8G666-F1
#
_entry.id   AF-A0A1B8G666-F1
#
_cell.length_a   1.000
_cell.length_b   1.000
_cell.length_c   1.000
_cell.angle_alpha   90.00
_cell.angle_beta   90.00
_cell.angle_gamma   90.00
#
_symmetry.space_group_name_H-M   'P 1'
#
loop_
_entity.id
_entity.type
_entity.pdbx_description
1 polymer ?
#
loop_
_entity_poly.entity_id
_entity_poly.type
_entity_poly.pdbx_seq_one_letter_code
_entity_poly.pdbx_strand_id
1 'polypeptide(L)'
;MAPAHPEHYALGPYPIGIVETIGEHICRVRIDNTVEVPQFVRDYGDSTYDKKLPVTCYLDDGTVFFYGFQELRDTEHGCDFRIRIIFPAASPQILFDEHTEHLAIEFRSWIMAVSESCYK
;
A
#
# COMPACT_ATOMS: atom_id res chain seq x y z
N MET A 1 14.24 -1.00 -10.53
CA MET A 1 13.13 -0.57 -9.67
C MET A 1 12.04 -0.07 -10.60
N ALA A 2 10.81 -0.61 -10.53
CA ALA A 2 9.69 -0.06 -11.29
C ALA A 2 9.48 1.40 -10.86
N PRO A 3 9.07 2.31 -11.74
CA PRO A 3 8.79 3.69 -11.34
C PRO A 3 7.63 3.66 -10.34
N ALA A 4 7.95 3.83 -9.05
CA ALA A 4 6.98 4.06 -8.00
C ALA A 4 6.42 5.48 -8.12
N HIS A 5 5.55 5.91 -7.20
CA HIS A 5 5.06 7.28 -7.21
C HIS A 5 6.25 8.26 -7.27
N PRO A 6 6.21 9.33 -8.08
CA PRO A 6 7.31 10.30 -8.16
C PRO A 6 7.63 10.97 -6.82
N GLU A 7 6.73 10.83 -5.84
CA GLU A 7 6.90 11.30 -4.47
C GLU A 7 7.62 10.31 -3.55
N HIS A 8 8.09 9.18 -4.06
CA HIS A 8 9.02 8.31 -3.33
C HIS A 8 10.42 8.94 -3.38
N TYR A 9 10.77 9.73 -2.38
CA TYR A 9 12.01 10.53 -2.38
C TYR A 9 13.25 9.71 -2.01
N ALA A 10 13.11 8.73 -1.12
CA ALA A 10 14.23 7.92 -0.65
C ALA A 10 13.77 6.60 -0.05
N LEU A 11 14.60 5.57 -0.20
CA LEU A 11 14.52 4.40 0.66
C LEU A 11 15.12 4.76 2.02
N GLY A 12 14.39 4.50 3.10
CA GLY A 12 14.88 4.71 4.47
C GLY A 12 16.05 3.77 4.83
N PRO A 13 16.63 3.87 6.04
CA PRO A 13 17.71 2.98 6.49
C PRO A 13 17.25 1.52 6.74
N TYR A 14 16.00 1.19 6.41
CA TYR A 14 15.37 -0.10 6.67
C TYR A 14 15.21 -0.89 5.36
N PRO A 15 15.14 -2.23 5.41
CA PRO A 15 15.02 -3.06 4.21
C PRO A 15 13.81 -2.71 3.32
N ILE A 16 12.72 -2.24 3.93
CA ILE A 16 11.49 -1.78 3.26
C ILE A 16 10.99 -0.50 3.96
N GLY A 17 11.80 0.55 3.93
CA GLY A 17 11.41 1.90 4.40
C GLY A 17 11.18 2.83 3.23
N ILE A 18 10.09 3.60 3.24
CA ILE A 18 9.77 4.57 2.21
C ILE A 18 9.64 5.95 2.86
N VAL A 19 10.29 6.95 2.29
CA VAL A 19 9.94 8.35 2.51
C VAL A 19 9.08 8.77 1.34
N GLU A 20 7.80 9.01 1.62
CA GLU A 20 6.82 9.40 0.61
C GLU A 20 6.01 10.61 1.08
N THR A 21 5.39 11.32 0.15
CA THR A 21 4.32 12.24 0.51
C THR A 21 3.01 11.49 0.58
N ILE A 22 2.17 11.88 1.54
CA ILE A 22 0.74 11.61 1.52
C ILE A 22 0.09 13.01 1.50
N GLY A 23 -0.21 13.48 0.29
CA GLY A 23 -0.67 14.84 0.02
C GLY A 23 0.47 15.84 0.09
N GLU A 24 0.31 16.92 0.84
CA GLU A 24 1.39 17.91 1.08
C GLU A 24 2.33 17.51 2.24
N HIS A 25 2.12 16.34 2.85
CA HIS A 25 2.84 15.91 4.05
C HIS A 25 3.82 14.79 3.77
N ILE A 26 5.11 15.10 3.90
CA ILE A 26 6.17 14.08 3.84
C ILE A 26 6.08 13.21 5.09
N CYS A 27 5.92 11.91 4.89
CA CYS A 27 5.91 10.91 5.94
C CYS A 27 7.00 9.87 5.68
N ARG A 28 7.77 9.54 6.72
CA ARG A 28 8.65 8.37 6.69
C ARG A 28 7.89 7.19 7.29
N VAL A 29 7.69 6.17 6.48
CA VAL A 29 7.00 4.95 6.87
C VAL A 29 7.93 3.74 6.75
N ARG A 30 7.89 2.87 7.75
CA ARG A 30 8.55 1.57 7.72
C ARG A 30 7.50 0.50 7.46
N ILE A 31 7.65 -0.22 6.36
CA ILE A 31 6.75 -1.29 5.93
C ILE A 31 7.25 -2.62 6.49
N ASP A 32 6.33 -3.42 7.01
CA ASP A 32 6.56 -4.81 7.41
C ASP A 32 5.45 -5.71 6.86
N ASN A 33 5.84 -6.62 5.97
CA ASN A 33 4.97 -7.63 5.37
C ASN A 33 5.21 -9.04 5.94
N THR A 34 6.03 -9.16 6.98
CA THR A 34 6.38 -10.44 7.61
C THR A 34 5.58 -10.69 8.90
N VAL A 35 5.04 -9.62 9.48
CA VAL A 35 4.25 -9.66 10.71
C VAL A 35 2.78 -9.90 10.41
N GLU A 36 2.15 -10.78 11.19
CA GLU A 36 0.71 -10.97 11.13
C GLU A 36 -0.04 -9.72 11.61
N VAL A 37 -1.02 -9.28 10.82
CA VAL A 37 -1.93 -8.21 11.24
C VAL A 37 -2.96 -8.73 12.26
N PRO A 38 -3.39 -7.89 13.22
CA PRO A 38 -4.42 -8.26 14.19
C PRO A 38 -5.72 -8.74 13.53
N GLN A 39 -6.49 -9.58 14.23
CA GLN A 39 -7.73 -10.15 13.70
C GLN A 39 -8.73 -9.09 13.23
N PHE A 40 -8.92 -8.02 14.01
CA PHE A 40 -9.86 -6.94 13.64
C PHE A 40 -9.50 -6.29 12.30
N VAL A 41 -8.22 -6.28 11.92
CA VAL A 41 -7.75 -5.76 10.64
C VAL A 41 -8.16 -6.73 9.53
N ARG A 42 -7.96 -8.04 9.75
CA ARG A 42 -8.37 -9.10 8.79
C ARG A 42 -9.86 -9.09 8.52
N ASP A 43 -10.67 -8.73 9.51
CA ASP A 43 -12.13 -8.67 9.40
C ASP A 43 -12.62 -7.59 8.41
N TYR A 44 -11.78 -6.59 8.08
CA TYR A 44 -12.07 -5.63 7.01
C TYR A 44 -11.83 -6.17 5.59
N GLY A 45 -11.16 -7.32 5.47
CA GLY A 45 -10.86 -7.93 4.18
C GLY A 45 -12.12 -8.41 3.46
N ASP A 46 -12.14 -8.27 2.15
CA ASP A 46 -13.25 -8.71 1.32
C ASP A 46 -13.17 -10.23 1.09
N SER A 47 -14.18 -10.95 1.59
CA SER A 47 -14.23 -12.42 1.48
C SER A 47 -14.24 -12.95 0.05
N THR A 48 -14.58 -12.12 -0.93
CA THR A 48 -14.62 -12.54 -2.34
C THR A 48 -13.23 -12.60 -2.99
N TYR A 49 -12.19 -12.03 -2.36
CA TYR A 49 -10.80 -12.08 -2.82
C TYR A 49 -10.05 -13.21 -2.13
N ASP A 50 -9.46 -14.14 -2.88
CA ASP A 50 -8.82 -15.36 -2.37
C ASP A 50 -7.41 -15.11 -1.82
N LYS A 51 -6.70 -14.10 -2.34
CA LYS A 51 -5.36 -13.74 -1.86
C LYS A 51 -5.42 -12.40 -1.14
N LYS A 52 -4.86 -12.37 0.07
CA LYS A 52 -4.71 -11.16 0.89
C LYS A 52 -3.28 -11.10 1.38
N LEU A 53 -2.53 -10.09 0.95
CA LEU A 53 -1.17 -9.83 1.38
C LEU A 53 -1.20 -8.70 2.40
N PRO A 54 -1.14 -9.00 3.71
CA PRO A 54 -1.20 -7.99 4.75
C PRO A 54 0.11 -7.20 4.83
N VAL A 55 0.00 -5.96 5.25
CA VAL A 55 1.13 -5.10 5.57
C VAL A 55 0.84 -4.29 6.82
N THR A 56 1.85 -4.12 7.67
CA THR A 56 1.82 -3.17 8.78
C THR A 56 2.81 -2.04 8.49
N CYS A 57 2.34 -0.80 8.58
CA CYS A 57 3.17 0.38 8.41
C CYS A 57 3.41 1.05 9.75
N TYR A 58 4.68 1.32 10.05
CA TYR A 58 5.14 1.88 11.30
C TYR A 58 5.76 3.26 11.10
N LEU A 59 5.61 4.12 12.10
CA LEU A 59 6.46 5.29 12.30
C LEU A 59 7.80 4.87 12.92
N ASP A 60 8.74 5.81 12.99
CA ASP A 60 10.10 5.57 13.48
C ASP A 60 10.18 5.15 14.94
N ASP A 61 9.24 5.61 15.76
CA ASP A 61 9.13 5.25 17.18
C ASP A 61 8.50 3.86 17.37
N GLY A 62 8.15 3.17 16.29
CA GLY A 62 7.50 1.87 16.32
C GLY A 62 5.98 1.95 16.45
N THR A 63 5.39 3.14 16.50
CA THR A 63 3.93 3.32 16.47
C THR A 63 3.38 2.78 15.15
N VAL A 64 2.29 2.00 15.21
CA VAL A 64 1.57 1.59 14.00
C VAL A 64 0.88 2.82 13.41
N PHE A 65 1.26 3.18 12.20
CA PHE A 65 0.67 4.30 11.47
C PHE A 65 -0.63 3.89 10.78
N PHE A 66 -0.61 2.78 10.05
CA PHE A 66 -1.77 2.16 9.44
C PHE A 66 -1.50 0.68 9.14
N TYR A 67 -2.58 -0.05 8.89
CA TYR A 67 -2.52 -1.39 8.31
C TYR A 67 -2.95 -1.36 6.85
N GLY A 68 -2.53 -2.33 6.07
CA GLY A 68 -3.00 -2.47 4.71
C GLY A 68 -3.16 -3.92 4.24
N PHE A 69 -3.87 -4.07 3.13
CA PHE A 69 -3.95 -5.30 2.35
C PHE A 69 -3.79 -4.99 0.88
N GLN A 70 -3.09 -5.88 0.19
CA GLN A 70 -3.31 -6.10 -1.23
C GLN A 70 -4.24 -7.31 -1.36
N GLU A 71 -5.42 -7.10 -1.92
CA GLU A 71 -6.42 -8.14 -2.15
C GLU A 71 -6.43 -8.44 -3.65
N LEU A 72 -6.17 -9.71 -4.00
CA LEU A 72 -6.10 -10.16 -5.39
C LEU A 72 -7.11 -11.28 -5.62
N ARG A 73 -7.72 -11.25 -6.79
CA ARG A 73 -8.61 -12.31 -7.27
C ARG A 73 -8.44 -12.52 -8.76
N ASP A 74 -8.25 -13.77 -9.16
CA ASP A 74 -8.22 -14.13 -10.56
C ASP A 74 -9.61 -13.97 -11.21
N THR A 75 -9.65 -13.46 -12.43
CA THR A 75 -10.86 -13.35 -13.26
C THR A 75 -10.64 -14.05 -14.59
N GLU A 76 -11.70 -14.23 -15.40
CA GLU A 76 -11.56 -14.82 -16.74
C GLU A 76 -10.58 -14.05 -17.64
N HIS A 77 -10.44 -12.74 -17.41
CA HIS A 77 -9.66 -11.85 -18.26
C HIS A 77 -8.39 -11.31 -17.59
N GLY A 78 -8.03 -11.79 -16.40
CA GLY A 78 -6.85 -11.32 -15.68
C GLY A 78 -7.02 -11.41 -14.17
N CYS A 79 -6.84 -10.29 -13.49
CA CYS A 79 -6.87 -10.21 -12.03
C CYS A 79 -7.51 -8.89 -11.59
N ASP A 80 -8.45 -8.98 -10.64
CA ASP A 80 -8.92 -7.84 -9.88
C ASP A 80 -7.91 -7.57 -8.76
N PHE A 81 -7.40 -6.35 -8.72
CA PHE A 81 -6.46 -5.90 -7.70
C PHE A 81 -7.10 -4.78 -6.87
N ARG A 82 -7.12 -4.94 -5.55
CA ARG A 82 -7.62 -3.94 -4.61
C ARG A 82 -6.58 -3.67 -3.54
N ILE A 83 -6.35 -2.40 -3.26
CA ILE A 83 -5.59 -1.98 -2.08
C ILE A 83 -6.59 -1.51 -1.04
N ARG A 84 -6.36 -1.92 0.20
CA ARG A 84 -7.10 -1.45 1.35
C ARG A 84 -6.13 -0.90 2.37
N ILE A 85 -6.34 0.33 2.79
CA ILE A 85 -5.60 0.95 3.89
C ILE A 85 -6.57 1.21 5.04
N ILE A 86 -6.14 0.89 6.26
CA ILE A 86 -6.92 1.02 7.48
C ILE A 86 -6.15 1.95 8.40
N PHE A 87 -6.62 3.19 8.47
CA PHE A 87 -6.09 4.21 9.35
C PHE A 87 -6.76 4.17 10.73
N PRO A 88 -6.09 4.70 11.78
CA PRO A 88 -6.74 5.01 13.05
C PRO A 88 -8.02 5.83 12.85
N ALA A 89 -9.05 5.58 13.68
CA ALA A 89 -10.33 6.30 13.57
C ALA A 89 -10.21 7.82 13.76
N ALA A 90 -9.15 8.29 14.41
CA ALA A 90 -8.85 9.71 14.61
C ALA A 90 -8.07 10.35 13.45
N SER A 91 -7.75 9.58 12.40
CA SER A 91 -7.00 10.10 11.25
C SER A 91 -7.81 11.16 10.49
N PRO A 92 -7.18 12.26 10.06
CA PRO A 92 -7.86 13.30 9.31
C PRO A 92 -8.19 12.83 7.89
N GLN A 93 -9.29 13.37 7.33
CA GLN A 93 -9.79 12.99 5.99
C GLN A 93 -8.73 13.12 4.89
N ILE A 94 -7.84 14.11 4.99
CA ILE A 94 -6.75 14.33 4.03
C ILE A 94 -5.86 13.09 3.82
N LEU A 95 -5.63 12.27 4.86
CA LEU A 95 -4.85 11.04 4.71
C LEU A 95 -5.58 9.99 3.84
N PHE A 96 -6.91 9.99 3.83
CA PHE A 96 -7.68 9.08 3.01
C PHE A 96 -7.67 9.53 1.56
N ASP A 97 -7.96 10.81 1.32
CA ASP A 97 -8.09 11.36 -0.02
C ASP A 97 -6.76 11.30 -0.78
N GLU A 98 -5.70 11.83 -0.16
CA GLU A 98 -4.38 11.96 -0.79
C GLU A 98 -3.67 10.62 -0.93
N HIS A 99 -3.76 9.74 0.08
CA HIS A 99 -3.14 8.41 -0.02
C HIS A 99 -3.85 7.54 -1.07
N THR A 100 -5.16 7.73 -1.25
CA THR A 100 -5.91 7.05 -2.31
C THR A 100 -5.41 7.48 -3.69
N GLU A 101 -5.18 8.78 -3.91
CA GLU A 101 -4.61 9.28 -5.17
C GLU A 101 -3.20 8.75 -5.41
N HIS A 102 -2.32 8.87 -4.41
CA HIS A 102 -0.94 8.38 -4.46
C HIS A 102 -0.87 6.90 -4.85
N LEU A 103 -1.63 6.04 -4.16
CA LEU A 103 -1.66 4.60 -4.43
C LEU A 103 -2.26 4.28 -5.80
N ALA A 104 -3.27 5.04 -6.25
CA ALA A 104 -3.84 4.85 -7.58
C ALA A 104 -2.81 5.14 -8.67
N ILE A 105 -2.02 6.21 -8.53
CA ILE A 105 -0.96 6.56 -9.49
C ILE A 105 0.17 5.54 -9.46
N GLU A 106 0.66 5.17 -8.26
CA GLU A 106 1.74 4.21 -8.08
C GLU A 106 1.42 2.85 -8.71
N PHE A 107 0.32 2.24 -8.29
CA PHE A 107 0.00 0.88 -8.71
C PHE A 107 -0.44 0.83 -10.18
N ARG A 108 -1.11 1.87 -10.69
CA ARG A 108 -1.38 1.98 -12.12
C ARG A 108 -0.07 2.00 -12.92
N SER A 109 0.92 2.76 -12.48
CA SER A 109 2.22 2.86 -13.16
C SER A 109 2.96 1.52 -13.16
N TRP A 110 2.93 0.78 -12.05
CA TRP A 110 3.50 -0.57 -11.98
C TRP A 110 2.79 -1.57 -12.88
N ILE A 111 1.45 -1.60 -12.86
CA ILE A 111 0.66 -2.51 -13.71
C ILE A 111 0.97 -2.24 -15.19
N MET A 112 1.03 -0.98 -15.61
CA MET A 112 1.37 -0.61 -16.98
C MET A 112 2.78 -1.02 -17.36
N ALA A 113 3.77 -0.75 -16.49
CA ALA A 113 5.17 -1.11 -16.75
C ALA A 113 5.36 -2.62 -16.88
N VAL A 114 4.70 -3.41 -16.02
CA VAL A 114 4.72 -4.88 -16.11
C VAL A 114 4.04 -5.34 -17.39
N SER A 115 2.84 -4.82 -17.69
CA SER A 115 2.12 -5.15 -18.92
C SER A 115 2.99 -4.92 -20.16
N GLU A 116 3.63 -3.76 -20.29
CA GLU A 116 4.51 -3.46 -21.42
C GLU A 116 5.75 -4.36 -21.49
N SER A 117 6.27 -4.80 -20.34
CA SER A 117 7.42 -5.71 -20.30
C SER A 117 7.09 -7.14 -20.75
N CYS A 118 5.83 -7.59 -20.58
CA CYS A 118 5.38 -8.91 -21.02
C CYS A 118 5.24 -9.04 -22.54
N TYR A 119 5.22 -7.93 -23.27
CA TYR A 119 5.13 -7.90 -24.75
C TYR A 119 6.48 -7.61 -25.44
N LYS A 120 7.59 -7.64 -24.71
CA LYS A 120 8.97 -7.57 -25.23
C LYS A 120 9.64 -8.93 -25.15
#